data_AF-T1AVV1-F1
#
_entry.id   AF-T1AVV1-F1
#
_cell.length_a   1.000
_cell.length_b   1.000
_cell.length_c   1.000
_cell.angle_alpha   90.00
_cell.angle_beta   90.00
_cell.angle_gamma   90.00
#
_symmetry.space_group_name_H-M   'P 1'
#
loop_
_entity.id
_entity.type
_entity.pdbx_description
1 polymer ?
#
loop_
_entity_poly.entity_id
_entity_poly.type
_entity_poly.pdbx_seq_one_letter_code
_entity_poly.pdbx_strand_id
1 'polypeptide(L)' 'MANGEIVALLGANGAGKTTLARCVCGLMRPQAGSVWLDGARVDSANPCSRGALGMAVSHWLLPLELSGNECVQLFARAQ' A
#
# COMPACT_ATOMS: atom_id res chain seq x y z
N MET A 1 -10.96 -11.50 7.05
CA MET A 1 -10.44 -10.28 7.66
C MET A 1 -11.63 -9.54 8.24
N ALA A 2 -11.62 -9.29 9.55
CA ALA A 2 -12.61 -8.43 10.18
C ALA A 2 -12.31 -6.97 9.84
N ASN A 3 -13.35 -6.15 9.68
CA ASN A 3 -13.14 -4.72 9.47
C ASN A 3 -12.45 -4.12 10.71
N GLY A 4 -11.41 -3.31 10.49
CA GLY A 4 -10.59 -2.70 11.56
C GLY A 4 -9.54 -3.61 12.19
N GLU A 5 -9.28 -4.81 11.62
CA GLU A 5 -8.23 -5.68 12.14
C GLU A 5 -6.81 -5.14 11.83
N ILE A 6 -5.89 -5.41 12.76
CA ILE A 6 -4.46 -5.11 12.58
C ILE A 6 -3.72 -6.43 12.38
N VAL A 7 -3.04 -6.57 11.24
CA VAL A 7 -2.27 -7.78 10.89
C VAL A 7 -0.80 -7.43 10.81
N ALA A 8 0.03 -8.25 11.46
CA ALA A 8 1.49 -8.12 11.42
C ALA A 8 2.10 -9.24 10.57
N LEU A 9 3.04 -8.87 9.68
CA LEU A 9 3.83 -9.81 8.89
C LEU A 9 5.23 -9.94 9.49
N LEU A 10 5.52 -11.07 10.15
CA LEU A 10 6.81 -11.33 10.80
C LEU A 10 7.66 -12.33 10.01
N GLY A 11 8.99 -12.20 10.12
CA GLY A 11 9.94 -13.10 9.47
C GLY A 11 11.35 -12.49 9.42
N ALA A 12 12.37 -13.31 9.16
CA ALA A 12 13.77 -12.88 9.06
C ALA A 12 13.99 -11.86 7.91
N ASN A 13 15.11 -11.14 7.95
CA ASN A 13 15.54 -10.32 6.82
C ASN A 13 15.72 -11.19 5.58
N GLY A 14 15.24 -10.73 4.43
CA GLY A 14 15.25 -11.51 3.19
C GLY A 14 14.07 -12.48 3.01
N ALA A 15 13.20 -12.69 4.02
CA ALA A 15 12.04 -13.58 3.92
C ALA A 15 10.92 -13.10 2.96
N GLY A 16 11.13 -12.02 2.20
CA GLY A 16 10.16 -11.51 1.24
C GLY A 16 9.07 -10.60 1.80
N LYS A 17 9.15 -10.15 3.07
CA LYS A 17 8.13 -9.28 3.68
C LYS A 17 7.85 -8.00 2.88
N THR A 18 8.91 -7.30 2.48
CA THR A 18 8.79 -6.08 1.66
C THR A 18 8.24 -6.39 0.27
N THR A 19 8.59 -7.55 -0.29
CA THR A 19 8.04 -8.03 -1.57
C THR A 19 6.54 -8.26 -1.44
N LEU A 20 6.10 -8.95 -0.39
CA LEU A 20 4.68 -9.20 -0.14
C LEU A 20 3.91 -7.89 0.09
N ALA A 21 4.45 -6.97 0.90
CA ALA A 21 3.84 -5.66 1.13
C ALA A 21 3.67 -4.89 -0.19
N ARG A 22 4.69 -4.88 -1.07
CA ARG A 22 4.58 -4.26 -2.40
C ARG A 22 3.52 -4.91 -3.27
N CYS A 23 3.38 -6.24 -3.23
CA CYS A 23 2.32 -6.94 -3.96
C CYS A 23 0.92 -6.59 -3.42
N VAL A 24 0.75 -6.57 -2.10
CA VAL A 24 -0.52 -6.23 -1.45
C VAL A 24 -0.95 -4.81 -1.82
N CYS A 25 0.01 -3.89 -1.90
CA CYS A 25 -0.28 -2.51 -2.28
C CYS A 25 -0.31 -2.26 -3.79
N GLY A 26 -0.22 -3.30 -4.63
CA GLY A 26 -0.22 -3.20 -6.08
C GLY A 26 1.07 -2.61 -6.71
N LEU A 27 2.08 -2.29 -5.93
CA LEU A 27 3.38 -1.78 -6.42
C LEU A 27 4.22 -2.84 -7.13
N MET A 28 3.87 -4.12 -6.98
CA MET A 28 4.54 -5.24 -7.63
C MET A 28 3.50 -6.28 -8.04
N ARG A 29 3.64 -6.83 -9.25
CA ARG A 29 2.77 -7.94 -9.68
C ARG A 29 3.31 -9.26 -9.09
N PRO A 30 2.49 -10.09 -8.44
CA PRO A 30 2.94 -11.38 -7.96
C PRO A 30 3.25 -12.31 -9.14
N GLN A 31 4.23 -13.20 -8.98
CA GLN A 31 4.60 -14.18 -10.01
C GLN A 31 3.52 -15.25 -10.22
N ALA A 32 2.76 -15.56 -9.16
CA ALA A 32 1.62 -16.47 -9.20
C ALA A 32 0.58 -16.03 -8.14
N GLY A 33 -0.67 -16.45 -8.33
CA GLY A 33 -1.78 -16.07 -7.46
C GLY A 33 -2.33 -14.67 -7.75
N SER A 34 -3.06 -14.12 -6.78
CA SER A 34 -3.76 -12.83 -6.93
C SER A 34 -3.97 -12.17 -5.57
N VAL A 35 -3.96 -10.84 -5.55
CA VAL A 35 -4.35 -10.02 -4.38
C VAL A 35 -5.69 -9.37 -4.68
N TRP A 36 -6.59 -9.40 -3.70
CA TRP A 36 -7.92 -8.79 -3.78
C TRP A 36 -8.12 -7.82 -2.62
N LEU A 37 -8.76 -6.70 -2.90
CA LEU A 37 -9.18 -5.69 -1.94
C LEU A 37 -10.59 -5.25 -2.29
N ASP A 38 -11.53 -5.30 -1.34
CA ASP A 38 -12.93 -4.89 -1.52
C ASP A 38 -13.59 -5.44 -2.81
N GLY A 39 -13.28 -6.70 -3.14
CA GLY A 39 -13.81 -7.38 -4.34
C GLY A 39 -13.11 -7.03 -5.65
N ALA A 40 -12.12 -6.13 -5.65
CA ALA A 40 -11.31 -5.76 -6.79
C ALA A 40 -9.90 -6.37 -6.74
N ARG A 41 -9.36 -6.75 -7.91
CA ARG A 41 -7.97 -7.21 -8.02
C ARG A 41 -7.01 -6.02 -8.00
N VAL A 42 -6.09 -6.03 -7.05
CA VAL A 42 -5.12 -4.94 -6.85
C VAL A 42 -4.07 -4.88 -7.96
N ASP A 43 -3.77 -6.03 -8.58
CA ASP A 43 -2.85 -6.17 -9.71
C ASP A 43 -3.52 -5.95 -11.08
N SER A 44 -4.78 -5.52 -11.10
CA SER A 44 -5.47 -5.16 -12.34
C SER A 44 -4.89 -3.87 -12.95
N ALA A 45 -5.04 -3.70 -14.26
CA ALA A 45 -4.64 -2.49 -14.97
C ALA A 45 -5.49 -1.27 -14.61
N ASN A 46 -6.55 -1.44 -13.82
CA ASN A 46 -7.44 -0.36 -13.39
C ASN A 46 -6.85 0.33 -12.15
N PRO A 47 -6.41 1.61 -12.24
CA PRO A 47 -5.86 2.34 -11.10
C PRO A 47 -6.86 2.49 -9.94
N CYS A 48 -8.16 2.56 -10.23
CA CYS A 48 -9.22 2.70 -9.22
C CYS A 48 -9.28 1.50 -8.25
N SER A 49 -8.75 0.33 -8.65
CA SER A 49 -8.67 -0.86 -7.77
C SER A 49 -7.78 -0.67 -6.55
N ARG A 50 -7.05 0.46 -6.46
CA ARG A 50 -6.10 0.77 -5.40
C ARG A 50 -6.45 2.05 -4.61
N GLY A 51 -7.52 2.76 -4.97
CA GLY A 51 -7.87 4.04 -4.35
C GLY A 51 -8.14 3.95 -2.84
N ALA A 52 -8.57 2.78 -2.36
CA ALA A 52 -8.79 2.52 -0.94
C ALA A 52 -7.52 2.16 -0.15
N LEU A 53 -6.35 2.00 -0.81
CA LEU A 53 -5.09 1.62 -0.15
C LEU A 53 -4.27 2.84 0.25
N GLY A 54 -4.20 3.09 1.56
CA GLY A 54 -3.15 3.93 2.13
C GLY A 54 -1.84 3.17 2.29
N MET A 55 -0.71 3.79 1.93
CA MET A 55 0.61 3.22 2.14
C MET A 55 1.53 4.17 2.89
N ALA A 56 2.22 3.63 3.89
CA ALA A 56 3.39 4.25 4.49
C ALA A 56 4.60 3.36 4.21
N VAL A 57 5.58 3.90 3.50
CA VAL A 57 6.82 3.21 3.13
C VAL A 57 7.99 3.88 3.81
N SER A 58 9.02 3.12 4.18
CA SER A 58 10.13 3.58 5.02
C SER A 58 11.03 4.65 4.39
N HIS A 59 10.76 5.11 3.16
CA HIS A 59 11.55 6.15 2.50
C HIS A 59 10.86 7.52 2.61
N TRP A 60 11.67 8.57 2.71
CA TRP A 60 11.25 9.94 2.98
C TRP A 60 10.50 10.55 1.78
N LEU A 61 9.21 10.27 1.67
CA LEU A 61 8.32 10.79 0.61
C LEU A 61 7.67 12.12 0.95
N LEU A 62 7.91 12.66 2.14
CA LEU A 62 7.30 13.91 2.57
C LEU A 62 8.07 15.10 1.99
N PRO A 63 7.40 15.99 1.23
CA PRO A 63 8.03 17.21 0.73
C PRO A 63 8.46 18.07 1.92
N LEU A 64 9.78 18.31 2.05
CA LEU A 64 10.33 19.09 3.16
C LEU A 64 9.94 20.58 3.11
N GLU A 65 9.48 21.05 1.96
CA GLU A 65 9.03 22.42 1.74
C GLU A 65 7.62 22.68 2.28
N LEU A 66 6.89 21.61 2.63
CA LEU A 66 5.52 21.69 3.12
C LEU A 66 5.47 21.52 4.64
N SER A 67 4.58 22.28 5.27
CA SER A 67 4.18 22.02 6.66
C SER A 67 3.49 20.65 6.78
N GLY A 68 3.45 20.12 8.01
CA GLY A 68 2.78 18.84 8.27
C GLY A 68 1.31 18.82 7.83
N ASN A 69 0.58 19.93 8.00
CA ASN A 69 -0.80 20.03 7.55
C ASN A 69 -0.91 20.02 6.02
N GLU A 70 0.00 20.70 5.31
CA GLU A 70 0.03 20.70 3.84
C GLU A 70 0.34 19.30 3.29
N CYS A 71 1.21 18.53 3.95
CA CYS A 71 1.43 17.12 3.61
C CYS A 71 0.15 16.28 3.77
N VAL A 72 -0.55 16.42 4.91
CA VAL A 72 -1.82 15.70 5.14
C VAL A 72 -2.84 16.04 4.06
N GLN A 73 -2.99 17.33 3.73
CA GLN A 73 -3.91 17.78 2.68
C GLN A 73 -3.51 17.26 1.30
N LEU A 74 -2.21 17.22 0.98
CA LEU A 74 -1.70 16.70 -0.28
C LEU A 74 -2.05 15.22 -0.46
N PHE A 75 -1.75 14.38 0.53
CA PHE A 75 -2.00 12.94 0.44
C PHE A 75 -3.50 12.58 0.58
N ALA A 76 -4.30 13.37 1.29
CA ALA A 76 -5.74 13.18 1.36
C ALA A 76 -6.45 13.41 0.01
N ARG A 77 -5.89 14.27 -0.84
CA ARG A 77 -6.43 14.56 -2.20
C ARG A 77 -5.94 13.58 -3.27
N ALA A 78 -4.95 12.75 -2.95
CA ALA A 78 -4.35 11.82 -3.89
C ALA A 78 -5.07 10.45 -3.94
N GLN A 79 -6.17 10.29 -3.18
CA GLN A 79 -7.01 9.08 -3.13
C GLN A 79 -8.18 9.15 -4.10
#